data_AF-A0A957IXG2-F1
#
_entry.id   AF-A0A957IXG2-F1
#
_cell.length_a   1.000
_cell.length_b   1.000
_cell.length_c   1.000
_cell.angle_alpha   90.00
_cell.angle_beta   90.00
_cell.angle_gamma   90.00
#
_symmetry.space_group_name_H-M   'P 1'
#
loop_
_entity.id
_entity.type
_entity.pdbx_description
1 polymer ?
#
loop_
_entity_poly.entity_id
_entity_poly.type
_entity_poly.pdbx_seq_one_letter_code
_entity_poly.pdbx_strand_id
1 'polypeptide(L)'
;MKSTTRLLALLLLLLVLAACGGGASGEMEVSDVWGRTSPMAAANGAFYMQITNNTGQDDALMAVQTDACGTVELHEMYMRENDVMGMRPVPGGSIPLPDGETVELKVGGLHVMCLEKTREFAAGDTIQLTLQFEQAADMGVTADIRDTEDAPAMDMDGG
;
A
#
# COMPACT_ATOMS: atom_id res chain seq x y z
N MET A 1 -46.37 -23.64 45.44
CA MET A 1 -46.56 -22.87 44.19
C MET A 1 -45.74 -21.57 44.17
N LYS A 2 -44.41 -21.62 44.41
CA LYS A 2 -43.53 -20.42 44.45
C LYS A 2 -42.16 -20.64 43.76
N SER A 3 -41.95 -21.80 43.14
CA SER A 3 -40.63 -22.24 42.63
C SER A 3 -40.46 -22.11 41.11
N THR A 4 -41.55 -21.91 40.37
CA THR A 4 -41.53 -21.91 38.89
C THR A 4 -41.15 -20.55 38.30
N THR A 5 -41.34 -19.45 39.03
CA THR A 5 -41.06 -18.08 38.55
C THR A 5 -39.57 -17.73 38.55
N ARG A 6 -38.75 -18.40 39.37
CA ARG A 6 -37.29 -18.19 39.42
C ARG A 6 -36.52 -18.91 38.31
N LEU A 7 -37.05 -20.03 37.79
CA LEU A 7 -36.42 -20.74 36.68
C LEU A 7 -36.61 -20.04 35.34
N LEU A 8 -37.72 -19.30 35.15
CA LEU A 8 -37.98 -18.61 33.89
C LEU A 8 -37.16 -17.32 33.72
N ALA A 9 -36.78 -16.67 34.82
CA ALA A 9 -35.92 -15.49 34.81
C ALA A 9 -34.43 -15.82 34.59
N LEU A 10 -34.00 -17.05 34.89
CA LEU A 10 -32.63 -17.48 34.61
C LEU A 10 -32.42 -17.89 33.15
N LEU A 11 -33.48 -18.33 32.45
CA LEU A 11 -33.38 -18.78 31.06
C LEU A 11 -33.30 -17.64 30.04
N LEU A 12 -33.77 -16.43 30.40
CA LEU A 12 -33.71 -15.25 29.53
C LEU A 12 -32.40 -14.45 29.66
N LEU A 13 -31.58 -14.70 30.68
CA LEU A 13 -30.29 -14.04 30.86
C LEU A 13 -29.14 -14.74 30.10
N LEU A 14 -29.37 -15.94 29.57
CA LEU A 14 -28.36 -16.76 28.88
C LEU A 14 -28.36 -16.60 27.35
N LEU A 15 -29.28 -15.84 26.76
CA LEU A 15 -29.41 -15.69 25.30
C LEU A 15 -28.72 -14.46 24.69
N VAL A 16 -27.99 -13.64 25.46
CA VAL A 16 -27.40 -12.38 24.96
C VAL A 16 -25.89 -12.50 24.65
N LEU A 17 -25.30 -13.71 24.66
CA LEU A 17 -23.86 -13.90 24.45
C LEU A 17 -23.43 -14.39 23.06
N ALA A 18 -24.31 -14.45 22.07
CA ALA A 18 -24.01 -15.08 20.77
C ALA A 18 -24.10 -14.14 19.55
N ALA A 19 -23.64 -12.89 19.68
CA ALA A 19 -23.60 -11.95 18.54
C ALA A 19 -22.27 -11.18 18.41
N CYS A 20 -21.17 -11.72 18.92
CA CYS A 20 -19.84 -11.23 18.55
C CYS A 20 -19.21 -12.22 17.55
N GLY A 21 -19.91 -12.46 16.44
CA GLY A 21 -19.25 -12.88 15.21
C GLY A 21 -18.67 -11.62 14.58
N GLY A 22 -17.61 -11.08 15.20
CA GLY A 22 -16.74 -10.15 14.51
C GLY A 22 -16.22 -10.91 13.31
N GLY A 23 -16.77 -10.61 12.12
CA GLY A 23 -16.05 -10.88 10.90
C GLY A 23 -14.64 -10.34 11.13
N ALA A 24 -13.63 -11.13 10.84
CA ALA A 24 -12.28 -10.62 10.83
C ALA A 24 -12.29 -9.42 9.88
N SER A 25 -12.35 -8.20 10.43
CA SER A 25 -11.93 -7.01 9.73
C SER A 25 -10.44 -7.27 9.54
N GLY A 26 -10.06 -7.72 8.35
CA GLY A 26 -8.65 -7.83 8.02
C GLY A 26 -8.03 -6.43 8.10
N GLU A 27 -6.71 -6.39 8.02
CA GLU A 27 -5.97 -5.14 8.13
C GLU A 27 -5.46 -4.76 6.73
N MET A 28 -5.10 -3.48 6.57
CA MET A 28 -4.33 -3.09 5.41
C MET A 28 -2.92 -3.67 5.56
N GLU A 29 -2.46 -4.42 4.57
CA GLU A 29 -1.15 -5.08 4.57
C GLU A 29 -0.27 -4.50 3.47
N VAL A 30 0.98 -4.22 3.82
CA VAL A 30 1.97 -3.72 2.86
C VAL A 30 3.20 -4.62 2.93
N SER A 31 3.60 -5.14 1.78
CA SER A 31 4.71 -6.09 1.66
C SER A 31 5.63 -5.72 0.51
N ASP A 32 6.81 -6.37 0.48
CA ASP A 32 7.86 -6.15 -0.52
C ASP A 32 8.16 -4.68 -0.79
N VAL A 33 8.33 -3.89 0.28
CA VAL A 33 8.61 -2.46 0.17
C VAL A 33 10.09 -2.26 -0.16
N TRP A 34 10.37 -1.68 -1.33
CA TRP A 34 11.73 -1.44 -1.76
C TRP A 34 11.85 -0.20 -2.64
N GLY A 35 13.07 0.33 -2.77
CA GLY A 35 13.39 1.40 -3.70
C GLY A 35 14.57 1.03 -4.58
N ARG A 36 14.61 1.56 -5.81
CA ARG A 36 15.78 1.34 -6.66
C ARG A 36 16.94 2.23 -6.24
N THR A 37 18.16 1.74 -6.41
CA THR A 37 19.36 2.57 -6.31
C THR A 37 19.25 3.81 -7.17
N SER A 38 19.69 4.96 -6.66
CA SER A 38 19.68 6.20 -7.43
C SER A 38 20.84 7.11 -6.98
N PRO A 39 21.88 7.29 -7.83
CA PRO A 39 23.06 8.07 -7.47
C PRO A 39 22.70 9.53 -7.24
N MET A 40 23.56 10.27 -6.53
CA MET A 40 23.35 11.70 -6.25
C MET A 40 23.18 12.55 -7.54
N ALA A 41 23.84 12.15 -8.64
CA ALA A 41 23.71 12.83 -9.92
C ALA A 41 22.31 12.70 -10.55
N ALA A 42 21.53 11.69 -10.16
CA ALA A 42 20.14 11.53 -10.58
C ALA A 42 19.23 12.29 -9.62
N ALA A 43 18.43 13.21 -10.15
CA ALA A 43 17.54 14.04 -9.34
C ALA A 43 16.46 13.24 -8.59
N ASN A 44 16.04 12.08 -9.13
CA ASN A 44 14.81 11.40 -8.71
C ASN A 44 15.03 9.92 -8.36
N GLY A 45 14.20 9.39 -7.47
CA GLY A 45 14.14 7.98 -7.06
C GLY A 45 12.75 7.40 -7.29
N ALA A 46 12.58 6.10 -7.06
CA ALA A 46 11.25 5.50 -7.02
C ALA A 46 11.21 4.36 -6.00
N PHE A 47 10.01 4.18 -5.42
CA PHE A 47 9.69 3.10 -4.51
C PHE A 47 8.54 2.25 -5.04
N TYR A 48 8.56 0.99 -4.63
CA TYR A 48 7.74 -0.11 -5.10
C TYR A 48 7.30 -0.93 -3.89
N MET A 49 6.10 -1.49 -3.96
CA MET A 49 5.50 -2.26 -2.87
C MET A 49 4.25 -3.00 -3.36
N GLN A 50 3.77 -3.95 -2.58
CA GLN A 50 2.45 -4.55 -2.74
C GLN A 50 1.55 -4.10 -1.60
N ILE A 51 0.34 -3.67 -1.92
CA ILE A 51 -0.65 -3.24 -0.93
C ILE A 51 -1.87 -4.13 -1.04
N THR A 52 -2.18 -4.89 0.00
CA THR A 52 -3.37 -5.75 0.08
C THR A 52 -4.38 -5.10 1.02
N ASN A 53 -5.58 -4.84 0.52
CA ASN A 53 -6.66 -4.29 1.33
C ASN A 53 -7.57 -5.43 1.82
N ASN A 54 -7.49 -5.77 3.11
CA ASN A 54 -8.40 -6.73 3.74
C ASN A 54 -9.38 -6.07 4.73
N THR A 55 -9.56 -4.74 4.64
CA THR A 55 -10.27 -3.96 5.67
C THR A 55 -11.79 -4.14 5.69
N GLY A 56 -12.37 -4.81 4.68
CA GLY A 56 -13.81 -5.02 4.53
C GLY A 56 -14.53 -3.87 3.82
N GLN A 57 -13.79 -2.91 3.26
CA GLN A 57 -14.29 -1.79 2.46
C GLN A 57 -13.22 -1.27 1.50
N ASP A 58 -13.65 -0.67 0.39
CA ASP A 58 -12.74 -0.01 -0.55
C ASP A 58 -12.01 1.16 0.13
N ASP A 59 -10.76 1.36 -0.27
CA ASP A 59 -9.89 2.46 0.18
C ASP A 59 -9.08 3.00 -1.01
N ALA A 60 -8.19 3.96 -0.77
CA ALA A 60 -7.23 4.45 -1.74
C ALA A 60 -5.95 4.92 -1.05
N LEU A 61 -4.80 4.69 -1.69
CA LEU A 61 -3.55 5.35 -1.32
C LEU A 61 -3.57 6.78 -1.87
N MET A 62 -3.61 7.75 -0.97
CA MET A 62 -3.76 9.17 -1.29
C MET A 62 -2.41 9.87 -1.44
N ALA A 63 -1.44 9.50 -0.61
CA ALA A 63 -0.12 10.11 -0.63
C ALA A 63 0.92 9.21 0.03
N VAL A 64 2.20 9.52 -0.23
CA VAL A 64 3.34 8.94 0.49
C VAL A 64 4.24 10.08 0.94
N GLN A 65 4.75 10.01 2.16
CA GLN A 65 5.68 11.00 2.72
C GLN A 65 7.01 10.35 3.08
N THR A 66 8.10 11.11 2.93
CA THR A 66 9.44 10.75 3.40
C THR A 66 10.31 12.00 3.50
N ASP A 67 11.34 11.97 4.33
CA ASP A 67 12.36 13.00 4.44
C ASP A 67 13.47 12.89 3.36
N ALA A 68 13.47 11.79 2.61
CA ALA A 68 14.45 11.50 1.57
C ALA A 68 14.18 12.24 0.24
N CYS A 69 13.04 12.93 0.12
CA CYS A 69 12.55 13.56 -1.11
C CYS A 69 12.06 14.98 -0.83
N GLY A 70 12.29 15.91 -1.76
CA GLY A 70 11.65 17.22 -1.70
C GLY A 70 10.15 17.13 -1.97
N THR A 71 9.76 16.32 -2.97
CA THR A 71 8.35 16.04 -3.29
C THR A 71 8.18 14.55 -3.57
N VAL A 72 7.03 13.99 -3.17
CA VAL A 72 6.65 12.61 -3.44
C VAL A 72 5.33 12.60 -4.20
N GLU A 73 5.28 11.84 -5.29
CA GLU A 73 4.10 11.74 -6.15
C GLU A 73 3.77 10.28 -6.46
N LEU A 74 2.49 9.96 -6.68
CA LEU A 74 2.06 8.65 -7.17
C LEU A 74 2.03 8.69 -8.70
N HIS A 75 2.77 7.81 -9.37
CA HIS A 75 2.92 7.80 -10.83
C HIS A 75 2.49 6.46 -11.44
N GLU A 76 2.09 6.51 -12.70
CA GLU A 76 1.87 5.34 -13.56
C GLU A 76 2.75 5.42 -14.82
N MET A 77 3.05 4.25 -15.40
CA MET A 77 3.49 4.20 -16.79
C MET A 77 2.28 4.37 -17.71
N TYR A 78 2.45 5.13 -18.79
CA TYR A 78 1.42 5.29 -19.81
C TYR A 78 2.02 5.31 -21.21
N MET A 79 1.24 4.87 -22.18
CA MET A 79 1.59 4.98 -23.59
C MET A 79 1.36 6.42 -24.07
N ARG A 80 2.40 7.07 -24.58
CA ARG A 80 2.27 8.34 -25.31
C ARG A 80 1.87 8.07 -26.75
N GLU A 81 1.51 9.16 -27.45
CA GLU A 81 1.42 9.15 -28.90
C GLU A 81 2.76 8.69 -29.52
N ASN A 82 2.68 7.93 -30.62
CA ASN A 82 3.82 7.32 -31.33
C ASN A 82 4.52 6.17 -30.60
N ASP A 83 3.78 5.43 -29.78
CA ASP A 83 4.27 4.22 -29.11
C ASP A 83 5.51 4.44 -28.22
N VAL A 84 5.59 5.61 -27.58
CA VAL A 84 6.64 5.90 -26.60
C VAL A 84 6.10 5.75 -25.18
N MET A 85 6.74 4.92 -24.36
CA MET A 85 6.41 4.81 -22.94
C MET A 85 6.80 6.09 -22.19
N GLY A 86 5.92 6.57 -21.32
CA GLY A 86 6.15 7.70 -20.44
C GLY A 86 5.72 7.44 -19.01
N MET A 87 6.17 8.28 -18.09
CA MET A 87 5.69 8.33 -16.71
C MET A 87 4.86 9.59 -16.51
N ARG A 88 3.78 9.48 -15.74
CA ARG A 88 2.96 10.64 -15.32
C ARG A 88 2.37 10.41 -13.93
N PRO A 89 1.98 11.49 -13.21
CA PRO A 89 1.15 11.36 -12.02
C PRO A 89 -0.13 10.58 -12.31
N VAL A 90 -0.55 9.75 -11.36
CA VAL A 90 -1.80 8.97 -11.46
C VAL A 90 -2.98 9.92 -11.64
N PRO A 91 -3.83 9.73 -12.66
CA PRO A 91 -5.04 10.52 -12.83
C PRO A 91 -5.95 10.42 -11.59
N GLY A 92 -6.38 11.56 -11.05
CA GLY A 92 -7.17 11.61 -9.81
C GLY A 92 -6.34 11.73 -8.54
N GLY A 93 -5.01 11.55 -8.61
CA GLY A 93 -4.09 11.80 -7.51
C GLY A 93 -4.07 10.73 -6.41
N SER A 94 -4.77 9.61 -6.62
CA SER A 94 -4.78 8.47 -5.69
C SER A 94 -4.75 7.15 -6.44
N ILE A 95 -4.29 6.10 -5.76
CA ILE A 95 -4.31 4.72 -6.27
C ILE A 95 -5.45 3.98 -5.56
N PRO A 96 -6.51 3.55 -6.27
CA PRO A 96 -7.59 2.77 -5.68
C PRO A 96 -7.08 1.46 -5.08
N LEU A 97 -7.60 1.10 -3.91
CA LEU A 97 -7.31 -0.14 -3.19
C LEU A 97 -8.65 -0.86 -2.89
N PRO A 98 -9.22 -1.61 -3.85
CA PRO A 98 -10.47 -2.33 -3.64
C PRO A 98 -10.36 -3.37 -2.53
N ASP A 99 -11.44 -3.60 -1.78
CA ASP A 99 -11.46 -4.63 -0.73
C ASP A 99 -11.20 -6.03 -1.32
N GLY A 100 -10.37 -6.81 -0.63
CA GLY A 100 -9.97 -8.16 -1.01
C GLY A 100 -8.97 -8.23 -2.18
N GLU A 101 -8.49 -7.08 -2.67
CA GLU A 101 -7.52 -7.02 -3.77
C GLU A 101 -6.10 -6.65 -3.28
N THR A 102 -5.11 -7.07 -4.08
CA THR A 102 -3.72 -6.63 -3.95
C THR A 102 -3.35 -5.76 -5.13
N VAL A 103 -2.89 -4.55 -4.85
CA VAL A 103 -2.42 -3.60 -5.85
C VAL A 103 -0.90 -3.54 -5.83
N GLU A 104 -0.29 -3.82 -6.97
CA GLU A 104 1.17 -3.84 -7.13
C GLU A 104 1.69 -2.49 -7.65
N LEU A 105 2.56 -1.86 -6.87
CA LEU A 105 3.40 -0.76 -7.31
C LEU A 105 4.75 -1.36 -7.73
N LYS A 106 4.98 -1.52 -9.04
CA LYS A 106 6.13 -2.21 -9.61
C LYS A 106 6.81 -1.43 -10.72
N VAL A 107 8.04 -1.84 -11.05
CA VAL A 107 8.78 -1.30 -12.20
C VAL A 107 7.93 -1.46 -13.45
N GLY A 108 7.82 -0.42 -14.28
CA GLY A 108 6.99 -0.47 -15.48
C GLY A 108 5.47 -0.32 -15.24
N GLY A 109 5.02 -0.11 -14.00
CA GLY A 109 3.61 0.13 -13.66
C GLY A 109 3.42 1.33 -12.73
N LEU A 110 2.54 1.15 -11.74
CA LEU A 110 2.34 2.11 -10.65
C LEU A 110 3.61 2.18 -9.79
N HIS A 111 3.96 3.36 -9.29
CA HIS A 111 5.10 3.52 -8.39
C HIS A 111 5.01 4.83 -7.61
N VAL A 112 5.73 4.88 -6.50
CA VAL A 112 5.93 6.12 -5.74
C VAL A 112 7.16 6.83 -6.32
N MET A 113 6.96 7.98 -6.93
CA MET A 113 8.02 8.81 -7.49
C MET A 113 8.56 9.76 -6.43
N CYS A 114 9.87 9.71 -6.22
CA CYS A 114 10.60 10.62 -5.35
C CYS A 114 11.27 11.70 -6.22
N LEU A 115 10.80 12.93 -6.11
CA LEU A 115 11.39 14.09 -6.79
C LEU A 115 12.32 14.83 -5.84
N GLU A 116 13.40 15.37 -6.41
CA GLU A 116 14.38 16.18 -5.68
C GLU A 116 14.93 15.42 -4.46
N LYS A 117 15.54 14.26 -4.71
CA LYS A 117 16.17 13.46 -3.67
C LYS A 117 17.14 14.30 -2.84
N THR A 118 17.03 14.19 -1.53
CA THR A 118 17.88 14.91 -0.57
C THR A 118 19.20 14.19 -0.33
N ARG A 119 19.29 12.91 -0.71
CA ARG A 119 20.48 12.06 -0.59
C ARG A 119 20.59 11.01 -1.69
N GLU A 120 21.75 10.37 -1.77
CA GLU A 120 21.95 9.16 -2.56
C GLU A 120 21.14 8.01 -1.97
N PHE A 121 20.59 7.17 -2.85
CA PHE A 121 19.95 5.90 -2.49
C PHE A 121 20.92 4.79 -2.89
N ALA A 122 21.74 4.33 -1.95
CA ALA A 122 22.74 3.29 -2.19
C ALA A 122 22.18 1.89 -1.87
N ALA A 123 22.67 0.86 -2.56
CA ALA A 123 22.26 -0.51 -2.29
C ALA A 123 22.53 -0.89 -0.82
N GLY A 124 21.53 -1.49 -0.16
CA GLY A 124 21.56 -1.82 1.26
C GLY A 124 21.13 -0.70 2.21
N ASP A 125 20.86 0.51 1.69
CA ASP A 125 20.22 1.56 2.49
C ASP A 125 18.76 1.19 2.79
N THR A 126 18.21 1.83 3.83
CA THR A 126 16.78 1.81 4.13
C THR A 126 16.21 3.22 4.11
N ILE A 127 14.97 3.38 3.65
CA ILE A 127 14.24 4.65 3.64
C ILE A 127 12.89 4.48 4.30
N GLN A 128 12.57 5.35 5.27
CA GLN A 128 11.24 5.35 5.89
C GLN A 128 10.24 6.09 5.02
N LEU A 129 9.11 5.44 4.77
CA LEU A 129 7.96 5.99 4.07
C LEU A 129 6.77 5.98 5.02
N THR A 130 5.91 6.99 4.91
CA THR A 130 4.57 7.00 5.54
C THR A 130 3.53 7.00 4.44
N LEU A 131 2.74 5.94 4.38
CA LEU A 131 1.62 5.79 3.44
C LEU A 131 0.37 6.40 4.07
N GLN A 132 -0.33 7.24 3.31
CA GLN A 132 -1.55 7.90 3.76
C GLN A 132 -2.72 7.39 2.94
N PHE A 133 -3.67 6.76 3.62
CA PHE A 133 -4.85 6.17 3.01
C PHE A 133 -6.06 7.09 3.18
N GLU A 134 -7.12 6.85 2.41
CA GLU A 134 -8.34 7.64 2.50
C GLU A 134 -9.15 7.27 3.76
N GLN A 135 -9.19 5.97 4.09
CA GLN A 135 -9.99 5.43 5.19
C GLN A 135 -9.13 4.81 6.29
N ALA A 136 -8.11 4.01 5.92
CA ALA A 136 -7.19 3.40 6.87
C ALA A 136 -6.27 4.44 7.53
N ALA A 137 -5.73 4.09 8.69
CA ALA A 137 -4.76 4.94 9.37
C ALA A 137 -3.43 4.97 8.60
N ASP A 138 -2.72 6.10 8.70
CA ASP A 138 -1.37 6.24 8.15
C ASP A 138 -0.46 5.08 8.61
N MET A 139 0.28 4.51 7.65
CA MET A 139 1.14 3.36 7.89
C MET A 139 2.60 3.70 7.59
N GLY A 140 3.46 3.53 8.58
CA GLY A 140 4.91 3.60 8.38
C GLY A 140 5.45 2.31 7.79
N VAL A 141 6.22 2.40 6.71
CA VAL A 141 6.89 1.26 6.08
C VAL A 141 8.35 1.58 5.80
N THR A 142 9.19 0.55 5.80
CA THR A 142 10.63 0.68 5.50
C THR A 142 10.89 0.14 4.11
N ALA A 143 11.43 0.97 3.23
CA ALA A 143 11.85 0.57 1.89
C ALA A 143 13.34 0.20 1.90
N ASP A 144 13.63 -1.05 1.53
CA ASP A 144 15.01 -1.50 1.30
C ASP A 144 15.49 -1.03 -0.08
N ILE A 145 16.66 -0.40 -0.15
CA ILE A 145 17.24 0.03 -1.42
C ILE A 145 18.04 -1.10 -2.04
N ARG A 146 17.65 -1.50 -3.25
CA ARG A 146 18.31 -2.58 -4.01
C ARG A 146 18.44 -2.24 -5.50
N ASP A 147 19.30 -2.96 -6.20
CA ASP A 147 19.46 -2.81 -7.64
C ASP A 147 18.19 -3.30 -8.36
N THR A 148 17.93 -2.74 -9.55
CA THR A 148 16.73 -3.13 -10.32
C THR A 148 16.85 -4.54 -10.87
N GLU A 149 18.07 -5.06 -11.03
CA GLU A 149 18.32 -6.47 -11.41
C GLU A 149 17.91 -7.46 -10.32
N ASP A 150 17.85 -7.01 -9.06
CA ASP A 150 17.35 -7.78 -7.90
C ASP A 150 15.83 -7.60 -7.67
N ALA A 151 15.14 -6.85 -8.54
CA ALA A 151 13.69 -6.80 -8.55
C ALA A 151 13.13 -8.14 -9.05
N PRO A 152 11.97 -8.61 -8.53
CA PRO A 152 11.31 -9.79 -9.09
C PRO A 152 11.18 -9.62 -10.61
N ALA A 153 11.64 -10.64 -11.35
CA ALA A 153 11.72 -10.58 -12.81
C ALA A 153 10.37 -10.14 -13.39
N MET A 154 10.39 -9.09 -14.22
CA MET A 154 9.24 -8.77 -15.04
C MET A 154 9.09 -9.85 -16.11
N ASP A 155 8.03 -10.65 -16.01
CA ASP A 155 7.59 -11.52 -17.09
C ASP A 155 7.19 -10.65 -18.28
N MET A 156 8.18 -10.31 -19.11
CA MET A 156 7.98 -9.74 -20.44
C MET A 156 7.57 -10.89 -21.38
N ASP A 157 6.36 -11.42 -21.19
CA ASP A 157 5.75 -12.29 -22.20
C ASP A 157 5.28 -11.41 -23.37
N GLY A 158 6.04 -11.46 -24.45
CA GLY A 158 5.81 -10.68 -25.66
C GLY A 158 6.60 -11.23 -26.83
N GLY A 159 6.22 -12.44 -27.27
CA GLY A 159 6.57 -13.02 -28.57
C GLY A 159 5.47 -12.84 -29.60
#